data_AF-A0A1V9FC65-F1
#
_entry.id   AF-A0A1V9FC65-F1
#
_cell.length_a   1.000
_cell.length_b   1.000
_cell.length_c   1.000
_cell.angle_alpha   90.00
_cell.angle_beta   90.00
_cell.angle_gamma   90.00
#
_symmetry.space_group_name_H-M   'P 1'
#
loop_
_entity.id
_entity.type
_entity.pdbx_description
1 polymer ?
#
loop_
_entity_poly.entity_id
_entity_poly.type
_entity_poly.pdbx_seq_one_letter_code
_entity_poly.pdbx_strand_id
1 'polypeptide(L)'
;MKGLTTSWKAFRTACIVQLILVAFKGMFSFREVFIQNNALVGFINIIAYALVFIFVYHGLSMLNYNYPDVPLSPKQKRWFNILYLINFILIAFLFAQIINNWWMARFVFDLGTFNASKAAWLYGSALFSISWFIFIIHFVFLAGMFKLRRAIHENTINTWYDQFDQKP
;
A
#
# COMPACT_ATOMS: atom_id res chain seq x y z
N MET A 1 23.88 -15.96 2.17
CA MET A 1 22.69 -15.08 2.10
C MET A 1 23.14 -13.70 1.68
N LYS A 2 22.97 -13.30 0.41
CA LYS A 2 23.29 -11.94 -0.04
C LYS A 2 22.34 -10.98 0.68
N GLY A 3 22.88 -10.05 1.47
CA GLY A 3 22.07 -9.15 2.28
C GLY A 3 21.11 -8.32 1.41
N LEU A 4 19.86 -8.18 1.87
CA LEU A 4 18.87 -7.31 1.23
C LEU A 4 19.48 -5.91 1.06
N THR A 5 19.53 -5.38 -0.16
CA THR A 5 20.09 -4.04 -0.36
C THR A 5 19.23 -2.99 0.36
N THR A 6 19.82 -1.86 0.73
CA THR A 6 19.17 -0.81 1.54
C THR A 6 17.82 -0.37 0.95
N SER A 7 17.70 -0.31 -0.37
CA SER A 7 16.44 0.05 -1.05
C SER A 7 15.30 -0.92 -0.77
N TRP A 8 15.60 -2.21 -0.66
CA TRP A 8 14.58 -3.23 -0.42
C TRP A 8 14.24 -3.37 1.05
N LYS A 9 15.17 -3.03 1.94
CA LYS A 9 14.87 -2.87 3.36
C LYS A 9 13.89 -1.72 3.56
N ALA A 10 14.14 -0.58 2.92
CA ALA A 10 13.24 0.57 2.96
C ALA A 10 11.85 0.24 2.39
N PHE A 11 11.79 -0.46 1.25
CA PHE A 11 10.52 -0.92 0.67
C PHE A 11 9.77 -1.87 1.61
N ARG A 12 10.46 -2.84 2.21
CA ARG A 12 9.88 -3.76 3.20
C ARG A 12 9.28 -3.01 4.39
N THR A 13 10.03 -2.05 4.94
CA THR A 13 9.55 -1.20 6.04
C THR A 13 8.33 -0.40 5.63
N ALA A 14 8.32 0.21 4.43
CA ALA A 14 7.18 0.93 3.91
C ALA A 14 5.93 0.05 3.80
N CYS A 15 6.07 -1.19 3.29
CA CYS A 15 4.96 -2.16 3.25
C CYS A 15 4.43 -2.48 4.65
N ILE A 16 5.31 -2.72 5.64
CA ILE A 16 4.90 -3.03 7.02
C ILE A 16 4.15 -1.84 7.64
N VAL A 17 4.70 -0.62 7.50
CA VAL A 17 4.04 0.60 7.97
C VAL A 17 2.67 0.75 7.31
N GLN A 18 2.57 0.51 6.00
CA GLN A 18 1.30 0.59 5.30
C GLN A 18 0.27 -0.43 5.79
N LEU A 19 0.67 -1.68 6.06
CA LEU A 19 -0.21 -2.69 6.63
C LEU A 19 -0.80 -2.23 7.97
N ILE A 20 0.03 -1.64 8.84
CA ILE A 20 -0.41 -1.12 10.14
C ILE A 20 -1.39 0.04 9.95
N LEU A 21 -1.05 1.03 9.12
CA LEU A 21 -1.90 2.20 8.89
C LEU A 21 -3.26 1.82 8.29
N VAL A 22 -3.26 0.90 7.33
CA VAL A 22 -4.48 0.44 6.64
C VAL A 22 -5.34 -0.42 7.56
N ALA A 23 -4.73 -1.28 8.39
CA ALA A 23 -5.47 -2.02 9.41
C ALA A 23 -6.15 -1.08 10.42
N PHE A 24 -5.42 -0.08 10.89
CA PHE A 24 -5.97 0.95 11.78
C PHE A 24 -7.15 1.68 11.10
N LYS A 25 -7.00 2.14 9.85
CA LYS A 25 -8.10 2.80 9.13
C LYS A 25 -9.28 1.88 8.83
N GLY A 26 -9.03 0.60 8.59
CA GLY A 26 -10.07 -0.42 8.47
C GLY A 26 -10.91 -0.53 9.74
N MET A 27 -10.29 -0.54 10.92
CA MET A 27 -11.00 -0.55 12.20
C MET A 27 -11.85 0.70 12.42
N PHE A 28 -11.35 1.89 12.06
CA PHE A 28 -12.16 3.12 12.10
C PHE A 28 -13.36 3.06 11.15
N SER A 29 -13.16 2.55 9.94
CA SER A 29 -14.24 2.37 8.96
C SER A 29 -15.28 1.37 9.45
N PHE A 30 -14.86 0.32 10.16
CA PHE A 30 -15.77 -0.61 10.84
C PHE A 30 -16.62 0.08 11.91
N ARG A 31 -16.01 0.92 12.74
CA ARG A 31 -16.76 1.73 13.71
C ARG A 31 -17.77 2.66 13.02
N GLU A 32 -17.43 3.24 11.88
CA GLU A 32 -18.31 4.15 11.14
C GLU A 32 -19.60 3.48 10.63
N VAL A 33 -19.57 2.18 10.34
CA VAL A 33 -20.78 1.41 9.94
C VAL A 33 -21.87 1.47 11.02
N PHE A 34 -21.51 1.56 12.29
CA PHE A 34 -22.46 1.56 13.40
C PHE A 34 -22.86 2.97 13.87
N ILE A 35 -22.16 4.01 13.43
CA ILE A 35 -22.32 5.38 13.94
C ILE A 35 -22.85 6.34 12.87
N GLN A 36 -22.47 6.16 11.60
CA GLN A 36 -22.90 7.05 10.53
C GLN A 36 -24.27 6.64 9.97
N ASN A 37 -25.04 7.64 9.52
CA ASN A 37 -26.35 7.43 8.86
C ASN A 37 -26.26 6.61 7.57
N ASN A 38 -25.07 6.52 6.95
CA ASN A 38 -24.88 5.79 5.69
C ASN A 38 -23.90 4.62 5.87
N ALA A 39 -24.44 3.49 6.34
CA ALA A 39 -23.67 2.26 6.54
C ALA A 39 -23.01 1.74 5.25
N LEU A 40 -23.59 2.01 4.06
CA LEU A 40 -23.02 1.57 2.78
C LEU A 40 -21.63 2.17 2.53
N VAL A 41 -21.45 3.45 2.86
CA VAL A 41 -20.13 4.10 2.74
C VAL A 41 -19.11 3.44 3.66
N GLY A 42 -19.52 3.10 4.89
CA GLY A 42 -18.69 2.35 5.82
C GLY A 42 -18.27 0.98 5.27
N PHE A 43 -19.20 0.22 4.69
CA PHE A 43 -18.89 -1.08 4.07
C PHE A 43 -17.92 -0.96 2.88
N ILE A 44 -18.13 0.03 2.01
CA ILE A 44 -17.23 0.29 0.87
C ILE A 44 -15.82 0.61 1.38
N ASN A 45 -15.71 1.45 2.42
CA ASN A 45 -14.43 1.79 3.03
C ASN A 45 -13.72 0.56 3.63
N ILE A 46 -14.45 -0.30 4.36
CA ILE A 46 -13.90 -1.55 4.91
C ILE A 46 -13.35 -2.44 3.79
N ILE A 47 -14.14 -2.67 2.73
CA ILE A 47 -13.73 -3.51 1.60
C ILE A 47 -12.48 -2.93 0.95
N ALA A 48 -12.45 -1.62 0.70
CA ALA A 48 -11.32 -0.98 0.04
C ALA A 48 -10.04 -1.06 0.90
N TYR A 49 -10.10 -0.77 2.20
CA TYR A 49 -8.94 -0.91 3.07
C TYR A 49 -8.52 -2.38 3.24
N ALA A 50 -9.45 -3.32 3.28
CA ALA A 50 -9.13 -4.75 3.26
C ALA A 50 -8.40 -5.16 1.97
N LEU A 51 -8.84 -4.65 0.82
CA LEU A 51 -8.16 -4.87 -0.46
C LEU A 51 -6.74 -4.29 -0.45
N VAL A 52 -6.55 -3.06 0.03
CA VAL A 52 -5.21 -2.47 0.18
C VAL A 52 -4.34 -3.32 1.10
N PHE A 53 -4.89 -3.82 2.21
CA PHE A 53 -4.16 -4.69 3.15
C PHE A 53 -3.71 -5.99 2.48
N ILE A 54 -4.64 -6.74 1.89
CA ILE A 54 -4.35 -8.00 1.19
C ILE A 54 -3.31 -7.76 0.09
N PHE A 55 -3.43 -6.64 -0.60
CA PHE A 55 -2.56 -6.27 -1.69
C PHE A 55 -1.11 -6.01 -1.24
N VAL A 56 -0.94 -5.17 -0.22
CA VAL A 56 0.39 -4.88 0.35
C VAL A 56 1.00 -6.15 0.96
N TYR A 57 0.18 -7.00 1.59
CA TYR A 57 0.61 -8.28 2.14
C TYR A 57 1.14 -9.21 1.04
N HIS A 58 0.45 -9.31 -0.10
CA HIS A 58 0.93 -10.11 -1.24
C HIS A 58 2.24 -9.57 -1.81
N GLY A 59 2.40 -8.25 -1.94
CA GLY A 59 3.67 -7.66 -2.37
C GLY A 59 4.82 -7.96 -1.41
N LEU A 60 4.57 -7.87 -0.11
CA LEU A 60 5.54 -8.21 0.93
C LEU A 60 5.88 -9.72 0.92
N SER A 61 4.88 -10.57 0.72
CA SER A 61 5.08 -12.02 0.58
C SER A 61 5.98 -12.34 -0.62
N MET A 62 5.71 -11.74 -1.78
CA MET A 62 6.57 -11.91 -2.96
C MET A 62 8.00 -11.41 -2.72
N LEU A 63 8.17 -10.32 -1.94
CA LEU A 63 9.49 -9.85 -1.52
C LEU A 63 10.16 -10.80 -0.50
N ASN A 64 9.44 -11.56 0.30
CA ASN A 64 10.07 -12.47 1.25
C ASN A 64 10.44 -13.81 0.60
N TYR A 65 9.61 -14.31 -0.31
CA TYR A 65 9.78 -15.65 -0.90
C TYR A 65 10.60 -15.66 -2.20
N ASN A 66 10.51 -14.60 -3.01
CA ASN A 66 11.07 -14.61 -4.38
C ASN A 66 12.19 -13.57 -4.57
N TYR A 67 12.66 -12.98 -3.48
CA TYR A 67 13.63 -11.90 -3.55
C TYR A 67 15.08 -12.38 -3.39
N PRO A 68 16.02 -11.88 -4.22
CA PRO A 68 15.85 -11.44 -5.60
C PRO A 68 16.08 -12.58 -6.61
N ASP A 69 16.53 -13.76 -6.19
CA ASP A 69 17.25 -14.69 -7.07
C ASP A 69 16.36 -15.72 -7.78
N VAL A 70 15.07 -15.83 -7.44
CA VAL A 70 14.22 -16.92 -7.93
C VAL A 70 13.27 -16.41 -9.02
N PRO A 71 13.33 -16.97 -10.25
CA PRO A 71 12.41 -16.61 -11.30
C PRO A 71 10.97 -17.01 -10.95
N LEU A 72 10.02 -16.09 -11.13
CA LEU A 72 8.60 -16.38 -10.91
C LEU A 72 8.07 -17.39 -11.95
N SER A 73 7.23 -18.31 -11.49
CA SER A 73 6.46 -19.20 -12.37
C SER A 73 5.51 -18.40 -13.28
N PRO A 74 5.11 -18.94 -14.45
CA PRO A 74 4.17 -18.26 -15.36
C PRO A 74 2.85 -17.88 -14.69
N LYS A 75 2.33 -18.72 -13.79
CA LYS A 75 1.12 -18.45 -13.01
C LYS A 75 1.32 -17.25 -12.07
N GLN A 76 2.45 -17.20 -11.36
CA GLN A 76 2.79 -16.07 -10.48
C GLN A 76 2.98 -14.77 -11.26
N LYS A 77 3.56 -14.80 -12.46
CA LYS A 77 3.68 -13.62 -13.34
C LYS A 77 2.32 -13.05 -13.75
N ARG A 78 1.34 -13.91 -14.08
CA ARG A 78 -0.02 -13.46 -14.41
C ARG A 78 -0.70 -12.79 -13.22
N TRP A 79 -0.63 -13.41 -12.04
CA TRP A 79 -1.16 -12.83 -10.80
C TRP A 79 -0.48 -11.51 -10.46
N PHE A 80 0.84 -11.41 -10.62
CA PHE A 80 1.59 -10.18 -10.42
C PHE A 80 1.09 -9.03 -11.31
N ASN A 81 0.80 -9.28 -12.58
CA ASN A 81 0.27 -8.27 -13.50
C ASN A 81 -1.15 -7.82 -13.12
N ILE A 82 -2.02 -8.76 -12.71
CA ILE A 82 -3.38 -8.44 -12.23
C ILE A 82 -3.28 -7.57 -10.97
N LEU A 83 -2.41 -7.96 -10.03
CA LEU A 83 -2.11 -7.20 -8.83
C LEU A 83 -1.62 -5.78 -9.19
N TYR A 84 -0.69 -5.65 -10.13
CA TYR A 84 -0.21 -4.35 -10.58
C TYR A 84 -1.34 -3.46 -11.14
N LEU A 85 -2.30 -4.02 -11.88
CA LEU A 85 -3.47 -3.27 -12.37
C LEU A 85 -4.40 -2.83 -11.23
N ILE A 86 -4.72 -3.75 -10.30
CA ILE A 86 -5.55 -3.46 -9.14
C ILE A 86 -4.95 -2.30 -8.32
N ASN A 87 -3.62 -2.23 -8.23
CA ASN A 87 -2.93 -1.12 -7.55
C ASN A 87 -3.34 0.26 -8.07
N PHE A 88 -3.45 0.44 -9.39
CA PHE A 88 -3.86 1.72 -9.96
C PHE A 88 -5.29 2.10 -9.56
N ILE A 89 -6.18 1.12 -9.51
CA ILE A 89 -7.57 1.32 -9.06
C ILE A 89 -7.58 1.71 -7.57
N LEU A 90 -6.78 1.03 -6.74
CA LEU A 90 -6.65 1.36 -5.31
C LEU A 90 -6.05 2.75 -5.08
N ILE A 91 -5.08 3.17 -5.88
CA ILE A 91 -4.54 4.54 -5.84
C ILE A 91 -5.61 5.56 -6.17
N ALA A 92 -6.40 5.34 -7.22
CA ALA A 92 -7.50 6.23 -7.57
C ALA A 92 -8.55 6.31 -6.46
N PHE A 93 -8.86 5.17 -5.82
CA PHE A 93 -9.75 5.14 -4.66
C PHE A 93 -9.18 5.93 -3.47
N LEU A 94 -7.92 5.70 -3.10
CA LEU A 94 -7.26 6.41 -1.99
C LEU A 94 -7.17 7.92 -2.27
N PHE A 95 -6.98 8.32 -3.54
CA PHE A 95 -7.04 9.71 -3.94
C PHE A 95 -8.44 10.29 -3.75
N ALA A 96 -9.48 9.59 -4.20
CA ALA A 96 -10.86 10.02 -3.99
C ALA A 96 -11.19 10.19 -2.50
N GLN A 97 -10.66 9.32 -1.64
CA GLN A 97 -10.77 9.45 -0.18
C GLN A 97 -10.09 10.72 0.36
N ILE A 98 -8.91 11.07 -0.15
CA ILE A 98 -8.23 12.33 0.20
C ILE A 98 -9.09 13.53 -0.18
N ILE A 99 -9.64 13.54 -1.40
CA ILE A 99 -10.50 14.63 -1.87
C ILE A 99 -11.78 14.72 -1.03
N ASN A 100 -12.40 13.59 -0.73
CA ASN A 100 -13.58 13.54 0.15
C ASN A 100 -13.27 14.09 1.55
N ASN A 101 -12.06 13.87 2.05
CA ASN A 101 -11.61 14.35 3.36
C ASN A 101 -11.02 15.77 3.33
N TRP A 102 -11.00 16.44 2.18
CA TRP A 102 -10.34 17.74 2.01
C TRP A 102 -10.98 18.85 2.85
N TRP A 103 -12.28 18.75 3.15
CA TRP A 103 -12.95 19.70 4.04
C TRP A 103 -12.30 19.77 5.44
N MET A 104 -11.72 18.67 5.93
CA MET A 104 -11.01 18.63 7.21
C MET A 104 -9.71 19.43 7.19
N ALA A 105 -9.13 19.74 6.02
CA ALA A 105 -7.93 20.55 5.95
C ALA A 105 -8.14 21.92 6.63
N ARG A 106 -9.32 22.53 6.44
CA ARG A 106 -9.66 23.80 7.09
C ARG A 106 -9.66 23.71 8.62
N PHE A 107 -10.16 22.60 9.15
CA PHE A 107 -10.20 22.32 10.59
C PHE A 107 -8.80 22.06 11.17
N VAL A 108 -7.93 21.37 10.40
CA VAL A 108 -6.55 21.06 10.82
C VAL A 108 -5.65 22.29 10.80
N PHE A 109 -5.79 23.16 9.79
CA PHE A 109 -4.95 24.35 9.64
C PHE A 109 -5.49 25.61 10.34
N ASP A 110 -6.65 25.52 11.00
CA ASP A 110 -7.19 26.61 11.78
C ASP A 110 -6.70 26.58 13.24
N LEU A 111 -5.96 27.61 13.64
CA LEU A 111 -5.46 27.80 15.00
C LEU A 111 -6.57 28.07 16.01
N GLY A 112 -7.72 28.59 15.58
CA GLY A 112 -8.89 28.81 16.46
C GLY A 112 -9.46 27.48 16.97
N THR A 113 -9.52 26.48 16.09
CA THR A 113 -9.96 25.12 16.41
C THR A 113 -9.06 24.44 17.45
N PHE A 114 -7.74 24.63 17.34
CA PHE A 114 -6.77 24.10 18.32
C PHE A 114 -7.03 24.65 19.73
N ASN A 115 -7.30 25.95 19.82
CA ASN A 115 -7.57 26.62 21.09
C ASN A 115 -8.93 26.23 21.70
N ALA A 116 -9.92 25.89 20.85
CA ALA A 116 -11.26 25.49 21.30
C ALA A 116 -11.31 24.05 21.86
N SER A 117 -10.66 23.09 21.20
CA SER A 117 -10.60 21.70 21.69
C SER A 117 -9.38 20.97 21.14
N LYS A 118 -8.32 20.92 21.95
CA LYS A 118 -7.08 20.23 21.62
C LYS A 118 -7.30 18.75 21.28
N ALA A 119 -8.21 18.06 21.99
CA ALA A 119 -8.49 16.65 21.77
C ALA A 119 -9.17 16.41 20.41
N ALA A 120 -10.17 17.22 20.05
CA ALA A 120 -10.85 17.12 18.76
C ALA A 120 -9.90 17.47 17.60
N TRP A 121 -9.06 18.50 17.79
CA TRP A 121 -8.05 18.88 16.81
C TRP A 121 -7.01 17.77 16.59
N LEU A 122 -6.48 17.17 17.67
CA LEU A 122 -5.55 16.04 17.57
C LEU A 122 -6.16 14.84 16.86
N TYR A 123 -7.41 14.51 17.16
CA TYR A 123 -8.12 13.42 16.50
C TYR A 123 -8.31 13.69 15.00
N GLY A 124 -8.83 14.87 14.63
CA GLY A 124 -9.05 15.25 13.24
C GLY A 124 -7.75 15.32 12.42
N SER A 125 -6.72 15.94 12.98
CA SER A 125 -5.40 16.03 12.35
C SER A 125 -4.72 14.67 12.18
N ALA A 126 -4.84 13.76 13.16
CA ALA A 126 -4.34 12.40 13.04
C ALA A 126 -5.04 11.64 11.91
N LEU A 127 -6.38 11.67 11.84
CA LEU A 127 -7.13 10.99 10.79
C LEU A 127 -6.80 11.54 9.39
N PHE A 128 -6.72 12.86 9.26
CA PHE A 128 -6.34 13.52 8.01
C PHE A 128 -4.92 13.12 7.58
N SER A 129 -3.96 13.16 8.50
CA SER A 129 -2.57 12.81 8.23
C SER A 129 -2.42 11.34 7.84
N ILE A 130 -3.07 10.42 8.55
CA ILE A 130 -3.03 8.98 8.24
C ILE A 130 -3.52 8.70 6.82
N SER A 131 -4.61 9.33 6.38
CA SER A 131 -5.11 9.17 5.01
C SER A 131 -4.07 9.61 3.97
N TRP A 132 -3.40 10.74 4.19
CA TRP A 132 -2.30 11.19 3.34
C TRP A 132 -1.10 10.24 3.35
N PHE A 133 -0.69 9.76 4.53
CA PHE A 133 0.40 8.80 4.65
C PHE A 133 0.10 7.48 3.92
N ILE A 134 -1.10 6.92 4.08
CA ILE A 134 -1.51 5.70 3.38
C ILE A 134 -1.38 5.89 1.87
N PHE A 135 -1.86 7.01 1.34
CA PHE A 135 -1.81 7.32 -0.09
C PHE A 135 -0.38 7.45 -0.61
N ILE A 136 0.46 8.25 0.06
CA ILE A 136 1.87 8.46 -0.32
C ILE A 136 2.63 7.14 -0.28
N ILE A 137 2.45 6.34 0.78
CA ILE A 137 3.14 5.05 0.90
C ILE A 137 2.61 4.06 -0.16
N HIS A 138 1.34 4.12 -0.55
CA HIS A 138 0.83 3.28 -1.66
C HIS A 138 1.47 3.63 -3.01
N PHE A 139 1.81 4.90 -3.24
CA PHE A 139 2.63 5.29 -4.39
C PHE A 139 4.04 4.72 -4.32
N VAL A 140 4.68 4.74 -3.14
CA VAL A 140 5.98 4.08 -2.92
C VAL A 140 5.85 2.58 -3.17
N PHE A 141 4.73 1.97 -2.77
CA PHE A 141 4.44 0.57 -3.03
C PHE A 141 4.40 0.26 -4.53
N LEU A 142 3.70 1.09 -5.32
CA LEU A 142 3.68 0.98 -6.79
C LEU A 142 5.08 1.05 -7.39
N ALA A 143 5.89 2.02 -6.95
CA ALA A 143 7.26 2.19 -7.44
C ALA A 143 8.14 0.96 -7.12
N GLY A 144 8.00 0.38 -5.93
CA GLY A 144 8.73 -0.83 -5.56
C GLY A 144 8.25 -2.08 -6.33
N MET A 145 6.95 -2.22 -6.58
CA MET A 145 6.42 -3.27 -7.46
C MET A 145 6.96 -3.14 -8.88
N PHE A 146 7.06 -1.92 -9.42
CA PHE A 146 7.66 -1.69 -10.74
C PHE A 146 9.14 -2.13 -10.78
N LYS A 147 9.92 -1.77 -9.76
CA LYS A 147 11.31 -2.23 -9.63
C LYS A 147 11.41 -3.75 -9.50
N LEU A 148 10.50 -4.36 -8.75
CA LEU A 148 10.46 -5.81 -8.56
C LEU A 148 10.19 -6.52 -9.89
N ARG A 149 9.26 -6.00 -10.68
CA ARG A 149 8.97 -6.50 -12.03
C ARG A 149 10.20 -6.50 -12.93
N ARG A 150 10.97 -5.40 -12.91
CA ARG A 150 12.22 -5.29 -13.69
C ARG A 150 13.26 -6.29 -13.24
N ALA A 151 13.52 -6.37 -11.92
CA ALA A 151 14.49 -7.32 -11.37
C ALA A 151 14.13 -8.78 -11.70
N ILE A 152 12.86 -9.15 -11.61
CA ILE A 152 12.40 -10.50 -11.97
C ILE A 152 12.59 -10.77 -13.46
N HIS A 153 12.38 -9.77 -14.32
CA HIS A 153 12.57 -9.92 -15.76
C HIS A 153 14.05 -10.11 -16.11
N GLU A 154 14.92 -9.26 -15.57
CA GLU A 154 16.38 -9.36 -15.73
C GLU A 154 16.89 -10.73 -15.24
N ASN A 155 16.46 -11.19 -14.07
CA ASN A 155 16.86 -12.50 -13.56
C ASN A 155 16.32 -13.67 -14.40
N THR A 156 15.08 -13.58 -14.90
CA THR A 156 14.56 -14.63 -15.81
C THR A 156 15.41 -14.74 -17.08
N ILE A 157 15.82 -13.60 -17.65
CA ILE A 157 16.63 -13.56 -18.87
C ILE A 157 18.03 -14.12 -18.61
N ASN A 158 18.69 -13.68 -17.54
CA ASN A 158 20.04 -14.15 -17.19
C ASN A 158 20.05 -15.66 -16.91
N THR A 159 19.10 -16.19 -16.14
CA THR A 159 19.00 -17.63 -15.88
C THR A 159 18.73 -18.43 -17.16
N TRP A 160 18.01 -17.86 -18.13
CA TRP A 160 17.80 -18.52 -19.43
C TRP A 160 19.12 -18.63 -20.20
N TYR A 161 19.91 -17.55 -20.28
CA TYR A 161 21.23 -17.58 -20.94
C TYR A 161 22.21 -18.53 -20.26
N ASP A 162 22.26 -18.55 -18.92
CA ASP A 162 23.12 -19.46 -18.15
C ASP A 162 22.84 -20.94 -18.46
N GLN A 163 21.60 -21.30 -18.83
CA GLN A 163 21.26 -22.67 -19.23
C GLN A 163 21.83 -23.07 -20.61
N PHE A 164 22.12 -22.11 -21.49
CA PHE A 164 22.71 -22.38 -22.81
C PHE A 164 24.23 -22.22 -22.83
N ASP A 165 24.78 -21.43 -21.91
CA ASP A 165 26.23 -21.26 -21.73
C ASP A 165 26.86 -22.39 -20.91
N GLN A 166 26.06 -23.15 -20.15
CA GLN A 166 26.47 -24.43 -19.55
C GLN A 166 26.43 -25.59 -20.56
N LYS A 167 27.24 -25.51 -21.62
CA LYS A 167 27.59 -26.66 -22.45
C LYS A 167 28.98 -27.17 -22.06
N PRO A 168 29.14 -28.43 -21.58
CA PRO A 168 30.38 -29.16 -21.80
C PRO A 168 30.55 -29.49 -23.30
#